data_AF-X0V0A0-F1
#
_entry.id   AF-X0V0A0-F1
#
_cell.length_a   1.000
_cell.length_b   1.000
_cell.length_c   1.000
_cell.angle_alpha   90.00
_cell.angle_beta   90.00
_cell.angle_gamma   90.00
#
_symmetry.space_group_name_H-M   'P 1'
#
loop_
_entity.id
_entity.type
_entity.pdbx_description
1 polymer ?
#
loop_
_entity_poly.entity_id
_entity_poly.type
_entity_poly.pdbx_seq_one_letter_code
_entity_poly.pdbx_strand_id
1 'polypeptide(L)'
;MKGHIYKRSKDSWTIVYDLPADMASGKRRQKSQTVKGTKRDAERALREVLLSLENGSYVKPNKITLGEWLDQWCESFVVMNTTPRTYVSYRSIIDNHLRKGLGAIILSRLEPQQIQEYYASKLAKGRVDGKGSLSSRSVLYHHRILSKALDQAVKMGLIVRNVAKLITPPRVARAKTNVLDAGEASRLLDIASETPYYSLFSTLLYTG
;
A
#
# COMPACT_ATOMS: atom_id res chain seq x y z
N MET A 1 -31.21 11.00 -0.83
CA MET A 1 -31.57 9.63 -0.35
C MET A 1 -32.24 9.69 1.03
N LYS A 2 -33.05 8.68 1.43
CA LYS A 2 -33.71 8.67 2.76
C LYS A 2 -32.90 7.86 3.77
N GLY A 3 -32.85 8.34 5.01
CA GLY A 3 -32.28 7.63 6.15
C GLY A 3 -33.07 7.90 7.41
N HIS A 4 -33.04 6.95 8.36
CA HIS A 4 -33.70 7.11 9.65
C HIS A 4 -32.73 6.71 10.78
N ILE A 5 -32.95 7.31 11.95
CA ILE A 5 -32.17 7.02 13.16
C ILE A 5 -33.12 6.57 14.28
N TYR A 6 -32.68 5.63 15.10
CA TYR A 6 -33.40 5.23 16.30
C TYR A 6 -32.44 4.90 17.45
N LYS A 7 -32.89 5.14 18.68
CA LYS A 7 -32.10 4.89 19.88
C LYS A 7 -32.06 3.40 20.19
N ARG A 8 -30.86 2.84 20.39
CA ARG A 8 -30.65 1.43 20.76
C ARG A 8 -30.40 1.26 22.26
N SER A 9 -29.62 2.14 22.87
CA SER A 9 -29.40 2.18 24.32
C SER A 9 -28.99 3.59 24.79
N LYS A 10 -28.65 3.77 26.07
CA LYS A 10 -28.35 5.07 26.70
C LYS A 10 -27.38 5.93 25.88
N ASP A 11 -26.33 5.32 25.33
CA ASP A 11 -25.28 5.95 24.51
C ASP A 11 -25.04 5.21 23.18
N SER A 12 -26.12 4.69 22.58
CA SER A 12 -26.03 3.91 21.34
C SER A 12 -27.24 4.17 20.46
N TRP A 13 -26.98 4.52 19.21
CA TRP A 13 -27.98 4.83 18.20
C TRP A 13 -27.72 3.99 16.96
N THR A 14 -28.78 3.58 16.27
CA THR A 14 -28.66 2.91 14.98
C THR A 14 -29.09 3.88 13.89
N ILE A 15 -28.23 4.06 12.90
CA ILE A 15 -28.54 4.74 11.64
C ILE A 15 -28.90 3.70 10.59
N VAL A 16 -29.91 3.96 9.77
CA VAL A 16 -30.32 3.12 8.65
C VAL A 16 -30.44 4.00 7.42
N TYR A 17 -29.84 3.54 6.32
CA TYR A 17 -29.78 4.28 5.06
C TYR A 17 -29.98 3.36 3.87
N ASP A 18 -30.56 3.92 2.81
CA ASP A 18 -30.75 3.26 1.53
C ASP A 18 -29.45 3.31 0.72
N LEU A 19 -29.03 2.18 0.17
CA LEU A 19 -27.98 2.08 -0.83
C LEU A 19 -28.56 2.26 -2.24
N PRO A 20 -27.74 2.60 -3.26
CA PRO A 20 -28.19 2.65 -4.64
C PRO A 20 -28.79 1.31 -5.04
N ALA A 21 -29.85 1.36 -5.86
CA ALA A 21 -30.51 0.17 -6.34
C ALA A 21 -29.50 -0.72 -7.08
N ASP A 22 -29.56 -2.01 -6.80
CA ASP A 22 -28.79 -2.99 -7.53
C ASP A 22 -29.30 -3.05 -8.97
N MET A 23 -28.45 -2.68 -9.94
CA MET A 23 -28.84 -2.59 -11.36
C MET A 23 -29.37 -3.91 -11.91
N ALA A 24 -29.00 -5.05 -11.30
CA ALA A 24 -29.44 -6.38 -11.71
C ALA A 24 -30.80 -6.80 -11.12
N SER A 25 -31.19 -6.32 -9.93
CA SER A 25 -32.39 -6.82 -9.24
C SER A 25 -33.47 -5.78 -9.00
N GLY A 26 -33.18 -4.48 -9.14
CA GLY A 26 -34.12 -3.38 -8.87
C GLY A 26 -34.61 -3.31 -7.41
N LYS A 27 -34.14 -4.21 -6.54
CA LYS A 27 -34.59 -4.29 -5.15
C LYS A 27 -33.90 -3.22 -4.30
N ARG A 28 -34.69 -2.58 -3.44
CA ARG A 28 -34.20 -1.65 -2.42
C ARG A 28 -33.23 -2.37 -1.48
N ARG A 29 -32.04 -1.80 -1.29
CA ARG A 29 -31.03 -2.34 -0.36
C ARG A 29 -30.85 -1.37 0.80
N GLN A 30 -31.21 -1.79 2.00
CA GLN A 30 -30.92 -1.03 3.21
C GLN A 30 -29.71 -1.58 3.96
N LYS A 31 -28.97 -0.68 4.58
CA LYS A 31 -27.92 -0.99 5.53
C LYS A 31 -28.16 -0.24 6.83
N SER A 32 -27.81 -0.89 7.94
CA SER A 32 -27.81 -0.28 9.26
C SER A 32 -26.40 -0.28 9.85
N GLN A 33 -26.10 0.75 10.62
CA GLN A 33 -24.85 0.90 11.37
C GLN A 33 -25.16 1.42 12.76
N THR A 34 -24.56 0.83 13.79
CA THR A 34 -24.66 1.33 15.16
C THR A 34 -23.54 2.33 15.44
N VAL A 35 -23.92 3.50 15.92
CA VAL A 35 -23.07 4.60 16.35
C VAL A 35 -23.15 4.69 17.88
N LYS A 36 -22.00 4.57 18.55
CA LYS A 36 -21.91 4.84 19.99
C LYS A 36 -21.76 6.34 20.21
N GLY A 37 -22.54 6.92 21.12
CA GLY A 37 -22.53 8.35 21.42
C GLY A 37 -23.92 8.96 21.48
N THR A 38 -23.98 10.27 21.23
CA THR A 38 -25.21 11.05 21.34
C THR A 38 -26.08 10.96 20.08
N LYS A 39 -27.34 11.40 20.17
CA LYS A 39 -28.23 11.54 18.99
C LYS A 39 -27.56 12.38 17.89
N ARG A 40 -26.86 13.45 18.28
CA ARG A 40 -26.18 14.36 17.37
C ARG A 40 -25.05 13.66 16.60
N ASP A 41 -24.35 12.72 17.24
CA ASP A 41 -23.31 11.91 16.58
C ASP A 41 -23.91 10.95 15.56
N ALA A 42 -25.06 10.36 15.87
CA ALA A 42 -25.81 9.52 14.94
C ALA A 42 -26.32 10.31 13.72
N GLU A 43 -26.87 11.51 13.94
CA GLU A 43 -27.29 12.39 12.84
C GLU A 43 -26.13 12.82 11.94
N ARG A 44 -24.97 13.13 12.55
CA ARG A 44 -23.74 13.47 11.82
C ARG A 44 -23.27 12.31 10.95
N ALA A 45 -23.17 11.12 11.54
CA ALA A 45 -22.78 9.91 10.81
C ALA A 45 -23.76 9.57 9.67
N LEU A 46 -25.07 9.74 9.90
CA LEU A 46 -26.06 9.54 8.84
C LEU A 46 -25.88 10.55 7.69
N ARG A 47 -25.64 11.83 7.99
CA ARG A 47 -25.37 12.85 6.96
C ARG A 47 -24.11 12.53 6.16
N GLU A 48 -23.02 12.14 6.83
CA GLU A 48 -21.77 11.76 6.17
C GLU A 48 -21.97 10.58 5.22
N VAL A 49 -22.72 9.56 5.65
CA VAL A 49 -23.05 8.40 4.80
C VAL A 49 -23.88 8.84 3.60
N LEU A 50 -24.94 9.63 3.79
CA LEU A 50 -25.78 10.10 2.69
C LEU A 50 -24.99 10.96 1.68
N LEU A 51 -24.13 11.86 2.16
CA LEU A 51 -23.24 12.66 1.30
C LEU A 51 -22.26 11.77 0.53
N SER A 52 -21.67 10.76 1.17
CA SER A 52 -20.76 9.84 0.49
C SER A 52 -21.46 9.01 -0.59
N LEU A 53 -22.75 8.68 -0.38
CA LEU A 53 -23.57 7.99 -1.38
C LEU A 53 -23.91 8.92 -2.55
N GLU A 54 -24.23 10.19 -2.29
CA GLU A 54 -24.52 11.19 -3.33
C GLU A 54 -23.29 11.50 -4.17
N ASN A 55 -22.11 11.60 -3.55
CA ASN A 55 -20.86 11.92 -4.22
C ASN A 55 -20.17 10.70 -4.85
N GLY A 56 -20.78 9.51 -4.80
CA GLY A 56 -20.20 8.27 -5.33
C GLY A 56 -18.95 7.79 -4.60
N SER A 57 -18.63 8.36 -3.43
CA SER A 57 -17.45 8.02 -2.63
C SER A 57 -17.77 7.04 -1.49
N TYR A 58 -18.96 6.44 -1.50
CA TYR A 58 -19.37 5.50 -0.47
C TYR A 58 -18.57 4.19 -0.59
N VAL A 59 -17.78 3.94 0.44
CA VAL A 59 -17.08 2.66 0.62
C VAL A 59 -17.74 1.94 1.79
N LYS A 60 -18.18 0.71 1.53
CA LYS A 60 -18.77 -0.14 2.57
C LYS A 60 -17.76 -0.27 3.71
N PRO A 61 -18.14 0.08 4.96
CA PRO A 61 -17.28 -0.14 6.10
C PRO A 61 -16.84 -1.61 6.17
N ASN A 62 -15.55 -1.85 5.98
CA ASN A 62 -14.92 -3.15 6.15
C ASN A 62 -14.00 -3.09 7.37
N LYS A 63 -13.74 -4.25 7.97
CA LYS A 63 -12.80 -4.39 9.08
C LYS A 63 -11.47 -4.98 8.62
N ILE A 64 -11.23 -5.01 7.30
CA ILE A 64 -10.00 -5.59 6.77
C ILE A 64 -8.82 -4.72 7.21
N THR A 65 -7.82 -5.38 7.78
CA THR A 65 -6.56 -4.74 8.12
C THR A 65 -5.70 -4.58 6.88
N LEU A 66 -4.74 -3.67 6.93
CA LEU A 66 -3.78 -3.49 5.85
C LEU A 66 -2.99 -4.79 5.61
N GLY A 67 -2.65 -5.54 6.67
CA GLY A 67 -1.94 -6.81 6.55
C GLY A 67 -2.73 -7.86 5.76
N GLU A 68 -4.00 -8.05 6.12
CA GLU A 68 -4.91 -8.97 5.40
C GLU A 68 -5.12 -8.54 3.95
N TRP A 69 -5.26 -7.24 3.70
CA TRP A 69 -5.38 -6.73 2.35
C TRP A 69 -4.11 -6.98 1.52
N LEU A 70 -2.92 -6.77 2.10
CA LEU A 70 -1.65 -7.02 1.42
C LEU A 70 -1.48 -8.50 1.07
N ASP A 71 -1.96 -9.43 1.91
CA ASP A 71 -2.01 -10.86 1.58
C ASP A 71 -2.88 -11.14 0.36
N GLN A 72 -4.14 -10.71 0.44
CA GLN A 72 -5.09 -10.92 -0.64
C GLN A 72 -4.60 -10.30 -1.95
N TRP A 73 -4.04 -9.10 -1.89
CA TRP A 73 -3.46 -8.44 -3.05
C TRP A 73 -2.28 -9.21 -3.65
N CYS A 74 -1.41 -9.78 -2.80
CA CYS A 74 -0.31 -10.61 -3.27
C CYS A 74 -0.81 -11.88 -3.95
N GLU A 75 -1.71 -12.62 -3.31
CA GLU A 75 -2.17 -13.93 -3.77
C GLU A 75 -3.10 -13.87 -4.99
N SER A 76 -3.75 -12.73 -5.22
CA SER A 76 -4.61 -12.53 -6.39
C SER A 76 -3.89 -11.76 -7.50
N PHE A 77 -3.67 -10.46 -7.30
CA PHE A 77 -3.21 -9.56 -8.34
C PHE A 77 -1.73 -9.76 -8.67
N VAL A 78 -0.86 -9.83 -7.66
CA VAL A 78 0.59 -9.86 -7.89
C VAL A 78 1.02 -11.16 -8.56
N VAL A 79 0.50 -12.31 -8.12
CA VAL A 79 0.80 -13.62 -8.73
C VAL A 79 0.44 -13.65 -10.22
N MET A 80 -0.70 -13.08 -10.61
CA MET A 80 -1.17 -13.11 -12.00
C MET A 80 -0.50 -12.06 -12.90
N ASN A 81 -0.08 -10.92 -12.35
CA ASN A 81 0.32 -9.75 -13.14
C ASN A 81 1.81 -9.40 -13.04
N THR A 82 2.62 -10.20 -12.35
CA THR A 82 4.05 -9.92 -12.17
C THR A 82 4.91 -11.17 -12.35
N THR A 83 6.20 -10.96 -12.62
CA THR A 83 7.16 -12.06 -12.72
C THR A 83 7.38 -12.74 -11.37
N PRO A 84 7.74 -14.03 -11.32
CA PRO A 84 8.00 -14.75 -10.07
C PRO A 84 9.01 -14.04 -9.16
N ARG A 85 10.06 -13.45 -9.74
CA ARG A 85 11.06 -12.66 -8.99
C ARG A 85 10.46 -11.42 -8.33
N THR A 86 9.55 -10.74 -9.02
CA THR A 86 8.85 -9.57 -8.49
C THR A 86 7.93 -9.96 -7.34
N TYR A 87 7.18 -11.06 -7.51
CA TYR A 87 6.34 -11.61 -6.45
C TYR A 87 7.14 -11.92 -5.17
N VAL A 88 8.26 -12.65 -5.29
CA VAL A 88 9.13 -12.97 -4.15
C VAL A 88 9.64 -11.70 -3.47
N SER A 89 10.05 -10.71 -4.26
CA SER A 89 10.51 -9.42 -3.74
C SER A 89 9.41 -8.67 -2.97
N TYR A 90 8.19 -8.62 -3.50
CA TYR A 90 7.04 -7.99 -2.84
C TYR A 90 6.69 -8.71 -1.55
N ARG A 91 6.56 -10.04 -1.60
CA ARG A 91 6.22 -10.88 -0.44
C ARG A 91 7.21 -10.70 0.69
N SER A 92 8.51 -10.72 0.39
CA SER A 92 9.56 -10.48 1.38
C SER A 92 9.42 -9.14 2.10
N ILE A 93 9.13 -8.06 1.37
CA ILE A 93 8.96 -6.72 1.98
C ILE A 93 7.67 -6.63 2.79
N ILE A 94 6.59 -7.24 2.30
CA ILE A 94 5.31 -7.27 2.99
C ILE A 94 5.47 -7.97 4.35
N ASP A 95 6.01 -9.18 4.37
CA ASP A 95 6.09 -9.99 5.58
C ASP A 95 7.14 -9.48 6.57
N ASN A 96 8.30 -9.03 6.07
CA ASN A 96 9.39 -8.58 6.94
C ASN A 96 9.20 -7.14 7.45
N HIS A 97 8.48 -6.29 6.72
CA HIS A 97 8.43 -4.87 7.02
C HIS A 97 7.02 -4.27 7.08
N LEU A 98 6.24 -4.32 5.99
CA LEU A 98 4.96 -3.61 5.94
C LEU A 98 3.94 -4.18 6.93
N ARG A 99 3.82 -5.51 7.02
CA ARG A 99 2.92 -6.18 7.96
C ARG A 99 3.29 -5.86 9.41
N LYS A 100 4.58 -5.94 9.75
CA LYS A 100 5.06 -5.68 11.12
C LYS A 100 4.89 -4.22 11.55
N GLY A 101 4.95 -3.27 10.61
CA GLY A 101 4.84 -1.84 10.91
C GLY A 101 3.43 -1.27 10.83
N LEU A 102 2.68 -1.63 9.78
CA LEU A 102 1.39 -1.03 9.45
C LEU A 102 0.25 -2.06 9.36
N GLY A 103 0.57 -3.37 9.41
CA GLY A 103 -0.37 -4.44 9.07
C GLY A 103 -1.58 -4.53 10.00
N ALA A 104 -1.46 -4.14 11.28
CA ALA A 104 -2.56 -4.16 12.23
C ALA A 104 -3.58 -3.03 12.04
N ILE A 105 -3.23 -2.00 11.26
CA ILE A 105 -4.09 -0.84 11.03
C ILE A 105 -5.23 -1.25 10.10
N ILE A 106 -6.46 -0.86 10.43
CA ILE A 106 -7.62 -1.05 9.54
C ILE A 106 -7.35 -0.28 8.25
N LEU A 107 -7.52 -0.92 7.09
CA LEU A 107 -7.17 -0.37 5.78
C LEU A 107 -7.83 1.00 5.53
N SER A 108 -9.11 1.15 5.89
CA SER A 108 -9.87 2.40 5.75
C SER A 108 -9.49 3.49 6.75
N ARG A 109 -8.72 3.17 7.79
CA ARG A 109 -8.22 4.09 8.82
C ARG A 109 -6.73 4.39 8.69
N LEU A 110 -6.08 3.94 7.62
CA LEU A 110 -4.67 4.23 7.39
C LEU A 110 -4.52 5.72 7.10
N GLU A 111 -3.69 6.40 7.90
CA GLU A 111 -3.45 7.84 7.80
C GLU A 111 -2.06 8.16 7.21
N PRO A 112 -1.92 9.30 6.52
CA PRO A 112 -0.63 9.76 5.98
C PRO A 112 0.49 9.79 7.03
N GLN A 113 0.18 10.26 8.25
CA GLN A 113 1.14 10.38 9.34
C GLN A 113 1.73 9.03 9.74
N GLN A 114 0.91 7.97 9.83
CA GLN A 114 1.37 6.62 10.18
C GLN A 114 2.37 6.08 9.15
N ILE A 115 2.14 6.38 7.86
CA ILE A 115 3.06 5.97 6.80
C ILE A 115 4.38 6.76 6.89
N GLN A 116 4.32 8.05 7.20
CA GLN A 116 5.49 8.89 7.38
C GLN A 116 6.34 8.45 8.60
N GLU A 117 5.70 8.15 9.73
CA GLU A 117 6.33 7.58 10.92
C GLU A 117 6.97 6.22 10.61
N TYR A 118 6.29 5.39 9.84
CA TYR A 118 6.85 4.13 9.35
C TYR A 118 8.12 4.37 8.53
N TYR A 119 8.15 5.31 7.59
CA TYR A 119 9.36 5.63 6.81
C TYR A 119 10.51 6.14 7.69
N ALA A 120 10.22 7.06 8.61
CA ALA A 120 11.21 7.56 9.57
C ALA A 120 11.81 6.41 10.40
N SER A 121 10.97 5.48 10.88
CA SER A 121 11.42 4.31 11.63
C SER A 121 12.35 3.41 10.80
N LYS A 122 12.06 3.23 9.50
CA LYS A 122 12.87 2.40 8.60
C LYS A 122 14.19 3.06 8.22
N LEU A 123 14.21 4.38 8.08
CA LEU A 123 15.44 5.13 7.87
C LEU A 123 16.33 5.17 9.12
N ALA A 124 15.77 5.05 10.32
CA ALA A 124 16.56 5.01 11.56
C ALA A 124 17.01 3.58 11.94
N LYS A 125 16.07 2.62 11.95
CA LYS A 125 16.25 1.24 12.46
C LYS A 125 15.45 0.24 11.61
N GLY A 126 15.72 0.23 10.31
CA GLY A 126 14.90 -0.49 9.34
C GLY A 126 15.29 -1.94 9.08
N ARG A 127 16.54 -2.33 9.37
CA ARG A 127 17.03 -3.67 9.05
C ARG A 127 16.31 -4.73 9.90
N VAL A 128 16.10 -5.91 9.30
CA VAL A 128 15.38 -7.04 9.95
C VAL A 128 16.16 -7.59 11.14
N ASP A 129 17.50 -7.55 11.09
CA ASP A 129 18.42 -7.92 12.17
C ASP A 129 18.41 -6.93 13.36
N GLY A 130 17.69 -5.80 13.23
CA GLY A 130 17.67 -4.73 14.22
C GLY A 130 18.95 -3.89 14.28
N LYS A 131 19.97 -4.21 13.47
CA LYS A 131 21.29 -3.60 13.50
C LYS A 131 21.48 -2.58 12.37
N GLY A 132 20.65 -1.54 12.38
CA GLY A 132 20.86 -0.34 11.57
C GLY A 132 19.70 0.06 10.66
N SER A 133 19.97 1.07 9.83
CA SER A 133 19.01 1.73 8.94
C SER A 133 18.82 1.01 7.61
N LEU A 134 17.63 1.13 7.00
CA LEU A 134 17.43 0.82 5.59
C LEU A 134 17.90 2.00 4.73
N SER A 135 18.40 1.69 3.53
CA SER A 135 18.72 2.73 2.55
C SER A 135 17.45 3.47 2.09
N SER A 136 17.58 4.74 1.72
CA SER A 136 16.48 5.53 1.14
C SER A 136 15.86 4.85 -0.09
N ARG A 137 16.65 4.11 -0.89
CA ARG A 137 16.17 3.34 -2.04
C ARG A 137 15.27 2.18 -1.61
N SER A 138 15.62 1.49 -0.53
CA SER A 138 14.81 0.41 0.04
C SER A 138 13.48 0.95 0.56
N VAL A 139 13.50 2.05 1.34
CA VAL A 139 12.26 2.65 1.86
C VAL A 139 11.38 3.21 0.72
N LEU A 140 11.97 3.78 -0.33
CA LEU A 140 11.24 4.16 -1.53
C LEU A 140 10.57 2.96 -2.21
N TYR A 141 11.23 1.80 -2.21
CA TYR A 141 10.64 0.59 -2.75
C TYR A 141 9.46 0.08 -1.90
N HIS A 142 9.54 0.19 -0.57
CA HIS A 142 8.40 -0.08 0.32
C HIS A 142 7.22 0.85 0.00
N HIS A 143 7.49 2.15 -0.19
CA HIS A 143 6.48 3.13 -0.60
C HIS A 143 5.80 2.74 -1.92
N ARG A 144 6.57 2.32 -2.93
CA ARG A 144 6.03 1.90 -4.24
C ARG A 144 5.11 0.70 -4.12
N ILE A 145 5.48 -0.30 -3.32
CA ILE A 145 4.65 -1.49 -3.08
C ILE A 145 3.35 -1.10 -2.36
N LEU A 146 3.46 -0.33 -1.28
CA LEU A 146 2.29 0.15 -0.54
C LEU A 146 1.36 0.98 -1.42
N SER A 147 1.89 1.91 -2.20
CA SER A 147 1.11 2.75 -3.11
C SER A 147 0.40 1.93 -4.19
N LYS A 148 1.05 0.92 -4.77
CA LYS A 148 0.40 0.00 -5.74
C LYS A 148 -0.72 -0.82 -5.08
N ALA A 149 -0.51 -1.33 -3.86
CA ALA A 149 -1.53 -2.07 -3.14
C ALA A 149 -2.75 -1.21 -2.81
N LEU A 150 -2.53 0.05 -2.40
CA LEU A 150 -3.61 0.99 -2.10
C LEU A 150 -4.34 1.46 -3.37
N ASP A 151 -3.65 1.63 -4.49
CA ASP A 151 -4.31 1.89 -5.79
C ASP A 151 -5.26 0.75 -6.18
N GLN A 152 -4.84 -0.50 -5.96
CA GLN A 152 -5.71 -1.64 -6.21
C GLN A 152 -6.89 -1.68 -5.22
N ALA A 153 -6.69 -1.29 -3.96
CA ALA A 153 -7.77 -1.19 -2.97
C ALA A 153 -8.80 -0.14 -3.37
N VAL A 154 -8.37 1.00 -3.93
CA VAL A 154 -9.27 2.03 -4.48
C VAL A 154 -10.08 1.46 -5.65
N LYS A 155 -9.42 0.78 -6.60
CA LYS A 155 -10.11 0.13 -7.74
C LYS A 155 -11.15 -0.90 -7.31
N MET A 156 -10.88 -1.62 -6.23
CA MET A 156 -11.81 -2.61 -5.66
C MET A 156 -12.87 -1.99 -4.73
N GLY A 157 -12.87 -0.66 -4.56
CA GLY A 157 -13.84 0.04 -3.70
C GLY A 157 -13.67 -0.28 -2.21
N LEU A 158 -12.48 -0.69 -1.76
CA LEU A 158 -12.18 -0.98 -0.35
C LEU A 158 -11.79 0.27 0.44
N ILE A 159 -11.29 1.30 -0.25
CA ILE A 159 -10.95 2.61 0.28
C ILE A 159 -11.28 3.69 -0.75
N VAL A 160 -11.50 4.91 -0.27
CA VAL A 160 -11.90 6.04 -1.13
C VAL A 160 -10.72 6.62 -1.90
N ARG A 161 -9.54 6.66 -1.27
CA ARG A 161 -8.33 7.27 -1.84
C ARG A 161 -7.08 6.55 -1.39
N ASN A 162 -6.04 6.66 -2.20
CA ASN A 162 -4.71 6.18 -1.86
C ASN A 162 -3.98 7.22 -0.99
N VAL A 163 -3.91 6.97 0.32
CA VAL A 163 -3.23 7.87 1.27
C VAL A 163 -1.71 7.92 1.10
N ALA A 164 -1.09 6.91 0.49
CA ALA A 164 0.35 6.94 0.22
C ALA A 164 0.72 7.97 -0.85
N LYS A 165 -0.21 8.41 -1.71
CA LYS A 165 0.03 9.48 -2.68
C LYS A 165 0.04 10.89 -2.08
N LEU A 166 -0.44 11.03 -0.84
CA LEU A 166 -0.51 12.33 -0.15
C LEU A 166 0.79 12.71 0.54
N ILE A 167 1.72 11.76 0.69
CA ILE A 167 3.00 11.96 1.37
C ILE A 167 4.14 12.03 0.36
N THR A 168 5.18 12.80 0.71
CA THR A 168 6.40 12.84 -0.08
C THR A 168 7.28 11.63 0.26
N PRO A 169 7.64 10.78 -0.70
CA PRO A 169 8.50 9.62 -0.42
C PRO A 169 9.95 10.04 -0.11
N PRO A 170 10.74 9.15 0.52
CA PRO A 170 12.14 9.45 0.85
C PRO A 170 12.96 9.78 -0.40
N ARG A 171 13.76 10.86 -0.32
CA ARG A 171 14.66 11.26 -1.41
C ARG A 171 15.82 10.28 -1.51
N VAL A 172 15.99 9.69 -2.70
CA VAL A 172 17.15 8.86 -3.01
C VAL A 172 18.21 9.75 -3.64
N ALA A 173 19.33 9.94 -2.94
CA ALA A 173 20.49 10.53 -3.57
C ALA A 173 20.95 9.61 -4.71
N ARG A 174 21.22 10.18 -5.89
CA ARG A 174 21.84 9.41 -6.97
C ARG A 174 23.22 8.99 -6.48
N ALA A 175 23.42 7.70 -6.27
CA ALA A 175 24.76 7.16 -6.09
C ALA A 175 25.54 7.44 -7.38
N LYS A 176 26.76 7.96 -7.26
CA LYS A 176 27.69 7.95 -8.38
C LYS A 176 27.99 6.50 -8.68
N THR A 177 27.50 6.00 -9.82
CA THR A 177 27.93 4.70 -10.33
C THR A 177 29.34 4.90 -10.86
N ASN A 178 30.31 4.17 -10.32
CA ASN A 178 31.63 4.10 -10.96
C ASN A 178 31.45 3.22 -12.19
N VAL A 179 31.55 3.85 -13.36
CA VAL A 179 31.50 3.19 -14.66
C VAL A 179 32.94 3.10 -15.15
N LEU A 180 33.33 1.93 -15.67
CA LEU A 180 34.64 1.76 -16.29
C LEU A 180 34.75 2.68 -17.50
N ASP A 181 35.81 3.47 -17.57
CA ASP A 181 36.17 4.15 -18.81
C ASP A 181 36.81 3.17 -19.82
N ALA A 182 37.03 3.63 -21.05
CA ALA A 182 37.59 2.78 -22.11
C ALA A 182 39.00 2.25 -21.78
N GLY A 183 39.81 3.03 -21.06
CA GLY A 183 41.14 2.62 -20.61
C GLY A 183 41.08 1.60 -19.48
N GLU A 184 40.20 1.81 -18.51
CA GLU A 184 39.93 0.86 -17.42
C GLU A 184 39.34 -0.45 -17.95
N ALA A 185 38.46 -0.40 -18.95
CA ALA A 185 37.91 -1.59 -19.61
C ALA A 185 39.00 -2.38 -20.36
N SER A 186 39.90 -1.68 -21.07
CA SER A 186 41.03 -2.32 -21.75
C SER A 186 41.96 -3.01 -20.74
N ARG A 187 42.30 -2.31 -19.65
CA ARG A 187 43.11 -2.85 -18.56
C ARG A 187 42.46 -4.06 -17.88
N LEU A 188 41.14 -4.05 -17.74
CA LEU A 188 40.40 -5.20 -17.22
C LEU A 188 40.55 -6.42 -18.13
N LEU A 189 40.45 -6.23 -19.45
CA LEU A 189 40.63 -7.32 -20.42
C LEU A 189 42.05 -7.86 -20.44
N ASP A 190 43.06 -7.00 -20.34
CA ASP A 190 44.46 -7.40 -20.27
C ASP A 190 44.70 -8.31 -19.05
N ILE A 191 44.23 -7.91 -17.87
CA ILE A 191 44.35 -8.72 -16.64
C ILE A 191 43.51 -10.00 -16.75
N ALA A 192 42.30 -9.90 -17.31
CA ALA A 192 41.43 -11.05 -17.46
C ALA A 192 41.97 -12.11 -18.43
N SER A 193 42.85 -11.74 -19.37
CA SER A 193 43.44 -12.63 -20.37
C SER A 193 44.24 -13.78 -19.76
N GLU A 194 44.77 -13.58 -18.54
CA GLU A 194 45.48 -14.60 -17.77
C GLU A 194 44.54 -15.53 -16.98
N THR A 195 43.22 -15.32 -17.07
CA THR A 195 42.21 -16.07 -16.33
C THR A 195 41.20 -16.74 -17.27
N PRO A 196 40.52 -17.82 -16.82
CA PRO A 196 39.41 -18.40 -17.57
C PRO A 196 38.21 -17.44 -17.79
N TYR A 197 38.19 -16.28 -17.13
CA TYR A 197 37.09 -15.31 -17.21
C TYR A 197 37.20 -14.32 -18.37
N TYR A 198 38.27 -14.38 -19.18
CA TYR A 198 38.46 -13.48 -20.32
C TYR A 198 37.25 -13.46 -21.27
N SER A 199 36.75 -14.64 -21.64
CA SER A 199 35.60 -14.79 -22.55
C SER A 199 34.32 -14.19 -21.96
N LEU A 200 34.15 -14.26 -20.64
CA LEU A 200 33.02 -13.65 -19.93
C LEU A 200 33.11 -12.12 -19.96
N PHE A 201 34.25 -11.54 -19.57
CA PHE A 201 34.40 -10.08 -19.51
C PHE A 201 34.41 -9.42 -20.90
N SER A 202 35.04 -10.06 -21.89
CA SER A 202 34.99 -9.59 -23.28
C SER A 202 33.56 -9.59 -23.81
N THR A 203 32.80 -10.68 -23.61
CA THR A 203 31.40 -10.73 -24.03
C THR A 203 30.58 -9.62 -23.36
N LEU A 204 30.67 -9.47 -22.03
CA LEU A 204 29.93 -8.44 -21.29
C LEU A 204 30.23 -7.01 -21.78
N LEU A 205 31.50 -6.69 -22.09
CA LEU A 205 31.89 -5.36 -22.56
C LEU A 205 31.39 -5.05 -23.97
N TYR A 206 31.35 -6.06 -24.86
CA TYR A 206 30.98 -5.84 -26.26
C TYR A 206 29.48 -6.04 -26.55
N THR A 207 28.76 -6.81 -25.73
CA THR A 207 27.33 -7.12 -25.99
C THR A 207 26.34 -6.42 -25.07
N GLY A 208 26.80 -5.90 -23.92
CA GLY A 208 25.95 -5.23 -22.91
C GLY A 208 25.25 -6.19 -21.96
#